data_AF-A0A1X7TIC0-F1
#
_entry.id   AF-A0A1X7TIC0-F1
#
_cell.length_a   1.000
_cell.length_b   1.000
_cell.length_c   1.000
_cell.angle_alpha   90.00
_cell.angle_beta   90.00
_cell.angle_gamma   90.00
#
_symmetry.space_group_name_H-M   'P 1'
#
loop_
_entity.id
_entity.type
_entity.pdbx_description
1 polymer ?
#
loop_
_entity_poly.entity_id
_entity_poly.type
_entity_poly.pdbx_seq_one_letter_code
_entity_poly.pdbx_strand_id
1 'polypeptide(L)'
;MKLKAKVVDDDMVIAKLTKEKVQLKEELQSLKGTTTAGKNNEKQLKEREPVKDIGIQFDYIVPSMDNLECLSDVNIASKKLFLIQGDRPQLLNWERYGLRIGVSGGSLSSTETAEVAVVALVGGEFVFPKKTVLVSAVYAVSVSRPLLKALRLEIQHCVDLSRGVKTKYLKFAIAPVSTASLPYKFSIVDGGEFSEGKWYGSINREK
;
A
#
# COMPACT_ATOMS: atom_id res chain seq x y z
N MET A 1 50.54 -37.89 -16.05
CA MET A 1 50.76 -36.55 -15.47
C MET A 1 50.17 -35.51 -16.40
N LYS A 2 49.08 -34.81 -16.03
CA LYS A 2 48.69 -33.49 -16.59
C LYS A 2 47.43 -33.00 -15.87
N LEU A 3 47.62 -32.11 -14.91
CA LEU A 3 46.53 -31.46 -14.16
C LEU A 3 47.02 -30.09 -13.72
N LYS A 4 47.37 -29.19 -14.65
CA LYS A 4 47.71 -27.78 -14.33
C LYS A 4 47.45 -26.87 -15.52
N ALA A 5 46.24 -26.30 -15.61
CA ALA A 5 45.96 -25.03 -16.27
C ALA A 5 44.50 -24.64 -16.01
N LYS A 6 44.19 -24.13 -14.80
CA LYS A 6 42.93 -23.39 -14.54
C LYS A 6 42.86 -22.62 -13.19
N VAL A 7 43.97 -22.43 -12.49
CA VAL A 7 43.98 -21.78 -11.14
C VAL A 7 44.39 -20.29 -11.20
N VAL A 8 44.82 -19.77 -12.36
CA VAL A 8 45.42 -18.42 -12.44
C VAL A 8 44.39 -17.28 -12.55
N ASP A 9 43.15 -17.57 -12.97
CA ASP A 9 42.15 -16.53 -13.25
C ASP A 9 41.36 -16.09 -11.99
N ASP A 10 41.00 -17.05 -11.13
CA ASP A 10 40.20 -16.78 -9.93
C ASP A 10 40.98 -15.97 -8.87
N ASP A 11 42.28 -16.24 -8.70
CA ASP A 11 43.14 -15.49 -7.76
C ASP A 11 43.31 -14.02 -8.18
N MET A 12 43.33 -13.73 -9.49
CA MET A 12 43.43 -12.37 -10.02
C MET A 12 42.12 -11.60 -9.78
N VAL A 13 40.98 -12.26 -9.91
CA VAL A 13 39.66 -11.66 -9.64
C VAL A 13 39.48 -11.39 -8.14
N ILE A 14 39.91 -12.31 -7.28
CA ILE A 14 39.87 -12.13 -5.82
C ILE A 14 40.75 -10.95 -5.38
N ALA A 15 41.95 -10.81 -5.94
CA ALA A 15 42.84 -9.68 -5.67
C ALA A 15 42.24 -8.33 -6.11
N LYS A 16 41.50 -8.31 -7.23
CA LYS A 16 40.85 -7.10 -7.74
C LYS A 16 39.67 -6.67 -6.88
N LEU A 17 38.81 -7.63 -6.48
CA LEU A 17 37.66 -7.38 -5.60
C LEU A 17 38.07 -6.93 -4.19
N THR A 18 39.14 -7.50 -3.65
CA THR A 18 39.67 -7.08 -2.33
C THR A 18 40.23 -5.67 -2.36
N LYS A 19 40.91 -5.28 -3.45
CA LYS A 19 41.42 -3.93 -3.63
C LYS A 19 40.29 -2.89 -3.74
N GLU A 20 39.25 -3.16 -4.53
CA GLU A 20 38.07 -2.26 -4.65
C GLU A 20 37.33 -2.12 -3.32
N LYS A 21 37.17 -3.21 -2.56
CA LYS A 21 36.52 -3.18 -1.24
C LYS A 21 37.30 -2.35 -0.20
N VAL A 22 38.63 -2.38 -0.23
CA VAL A 22 39.46 -1.56 0.66
C VAL A 22 39.32 -0.08 0.30
N GLN A 23 39.35 0.24 -0.99
CA GLN A 23 39.25 1.61 -1.49
C GLN A 23 37.89 2.26 -1.15
N LEU A 24 36.79 1.53 -1.34
CA LEU A 24 35.45 1.99 -0.94
C LEU A 24 35.30 2.18 0.57
N LYS A 25 36.04 1.41 1.38
CA LYS A 25 36.01 1.51 2.85
C LYS A 25 36.76 2.75 3.34
N GLU A 26 37.87 3.11 2.68
CA GLU A 26 38.61 4.35 2.94
C GLU A 26 37.80 5.59 2.52
N GLU A 27 37.11 5.55 1.37
CA GLU A 27 36.22 6.65 0.94
C GLU A 27 35.05 6.85 1.93
N LEU A 28 34.44 5.77 2.45
CA LEU A 28 33.39 5.85 3.46
C LEU A 28 33.88 6.40 4.82
N GLN A 29 35.15 6.16 5.18
CA GLN A 29 35.77 6.74 6.37
C GLN A 29 36.12 8.21 6.17
N SER A 30 36.56 8.59 4.95
CA SER A 30 36.83 9.97 4.57
C SER A 30 35.55 10.82 4.58
N LEU A 31 34.45 10.28 4.04
CA LEU A 31 33.15 10.99 4.01
C LEU A 31 32.54 11.22 5.40
N LYS A 32 32.87 10.35 6.37
CA LYS A 32 32.48 10.55 7.78
C LYS A 32 33.28 11.65 8.50
N GLY A 33 34.36 12.16 7.89
CA GLY A 33 35.20 13.22 8.45
C GLY A 33 34.69 14.65 8.22
N THR A 34 33.64 14.85 7.42
CA THR A 34 33.14 16.18 7.05
C THR A 34 31.67 16.39 7.43
N THR A 35 31.31 16.13 8.68
CA THR A 35 30.17 16.82 9.32
C THR A 35 30.42 16.96 10.82
N THR A 36 31.49 17.69 11.18
CA THR A 36 31.61 18.29 12.52
C THR A 36 32.50 19.54 12.45
N ALA A 37 32.03 20.56 11.74
CA ALA A 37 32.47 21.94 11.98
C ALA A 37 31.60 22.50 13.11
N GLY A 38 32.06 22.30 14.34
CA GLY A 38 31.41 22.76 15.57
C GLY A 38 32.23 22.37 16.79
N LYS A 39 33.54 22.68 16.75
CA LYS A 39 34.48 22.38 17.84
C LYS A 39 34.33 23.41 18.96
N ASN A 40 34.35 22.90 20.17
CA ASN A 40 34.82 23.50 21.42
C ASN A 40 33.82 24.38 22.20
N ASN A 41 33.37 23.87 23.36
CA ASN A 41 33.70 24.45 24.67
C ASN A 41 33.17 23.52 25.80
N GLU A 42 33.87 22.41 26.04
CA GLU A 42 33.78 21.67 27.30
C GLU A 42 34.50 22.47 28.39
N LYS A 43 33.74 23.25 29.18
CA LYS A 43 34.05 23.60 30.58
C LYS A 43 32.86 24.38 31.15
N GLN A 44 31.88 23.65 31.68
CA GLN A 44 31.27 23.91 32.98
C GLN A 44 30.11 22.93 33.22
N LEU A 45 30.38 21.97 34.09
CA LEU A 45 29.40 21.12 34.74
C LEU A 45 28.55 21.99 35.68
N LYS A 46 27.36 22.41 35.25
CA LYS A 46 26.28 22.88 36.14
C LYS A 46 24.92 22.49 35.57
N GLU A 47 24.42 21.37 36.10
CA GLU A 47 23.02 21.10 36.45
C GLU A 47 22.00 22.08 35.84
N ARG A 48 21.38 21.67 34.73
CA ARG A 48 20.15 22.27 34.21
C ARG A 48 19.22 21.15 33.73
N GLU A 49 17.96 21.33 34.10
CA GLU A 49 16.83 20.41 34.06
C GLU A 49 16.67 19.58 32.76
N PRO A 50 16.03 18.40 32.82
CA PRO A 50 15.76 17.61 31.62
C PRO A 50 14.94 18.45 30.64
N VAL A 51 15.53 18.73 29.48
CA VAL A 51 14.83 19.27 28.33
C VAL A 51 13.71 18.27 28.04
N LYS A 52 12.46 18.67 28.30
CA LYS A 52 11.29 17.92 27.90
C LYS A 52 11.45 17.62 26.42
N ASP A 53 11.54 16.34 26.07
CA ASP A 53 11.37 15.87 24.70
C ASP A 53 10.06 16.48 24.20
N ILE A 54 10.16 17.55 23.44
CA ILE A 54 9.08 17.98 22.56
C ILE A 54 9.15 16.93 21.46
N GLY A 55 8.52 15.79 21.72
CA GLY A 55 8.13 14.87 20.68
C GLY A 55 7.31 15.70 19.70
N ILE A 56 7.93 16.13 18.61
CA ILE A 56 7.22 16.70 17.48
C ILE A 56 6.40 15.54 16.94
N GLN A 57 5.21 15.38 17.51
CA GLN A 57 4.17 14.53 16.97
C GLN A 57 3.76 15.22 15.68
N PHE A 58 4.33 14.77 14.57
CA PHE A 58 3.78 15.12 13.28
C PHE A 58 2.44 14.38 13.17
N ASP A 59 1.37 15.05 13.59
CA ASP A 59 0.02 14.73 13.12
C ASP A 59 -0.01 15.13 11.63
N TYR A 60 0.65 14.35 10.77
CA TYR A 60 0.41 14.44 9.34
C TYR A 60 -1.05 14.03 9.13
N ILE A 61 -1.91 15.01 8.95
CA ILE A 61 -3.27 14.85 8.43
C ILE A 61 -3.13 14.04 7.15
N VAL A 62 -3.60 12.79 7.14
CA VAL A 62 -3.58 11.92 5.96
C VAL A 62 -4.95 12.05 5.31
N PRO A 63 -5.11 12.92 4.29
CA PRO A 63 -6.45 13.33 3.84
C PRO A 63 -7.29 12.14 3.36
N SER A 64 -6.63 11.08 2.85
CA SER A 64 -7.30 9.87 2.40
C SER A 64 -7.87 9.03 3.57
N MET A 65 -7.18 8.94 4.70
CA MET A 65 -7.65 8.22 5.89
C MET A 65 -8.75 8.99 6.62
N ASP A 66 -8.66 10.32 6.67
CA ASP A 66 -9.64 11.19 7.32
C ASP A 66 -11.02 11.09 6.65
N ASN A 67 -11.03 10.89 5.32
CA ASN A 67 -12.27 10.60 4.58
C ASN A 67 -12.99 9.33 5.06
N LEU A 68 -12.31 8.44 5.80
CA LEU A 68 -12.88 7.21 6.36
C LEU A 68 -13.09 7.30 7.88
N GLU A 69 -12.80 8.44 8.53
CA GLU A 69 -13.08 8.63 9.95
C GLU A 69 -14.58 8.75 10.24
N CYS A 70 -15.39 9.11 9.24
CA CYS A 70 -16.85 9.15 9.36
C CYS A 70 -17.52 7.75 9.40
N LEU A 71 -16.74 6.67 9.25
CA LEU A 71 -17.25 5.31 9.39
C LEU A 71 -17.75 5.09 10.83
N SER A 72 -19.08 4.98 10.97
CA SER A 72 -19.77 4.84 12.25
C SER A 72 -20.32 3.42 12.36
N ASP A 73 -20.32 2.84 13.57
CA ASP A 73 -20.90 1.52 13.86
C ASP A 73 -20.46 0.41 12.88
N VAL A 74 -19.15 0.35 12.63
CA VAL A 74 -18.49 -0.71 11.85
C VAL A 74 -17.43 -1.44 12.69
N ASN A 75 -17.27 -2.73 12.42
CA ASN A 75 -16.21 -3.55 12.98
C ASN A 75 -15.05 -3.61 11.98
N ILE A 76 -13.94 -2.99 12.34
CA ILE A 76 -12.75 -2.89 11.48
C ILE A 76 -11.83 -4.08 11.74
N ALA A 77 -11.46 -4.80 10.68
CA ALA A 77 -10.40 -5.81 10.75
C ALA A 77 -9.01 -5.21 10.55
N SER A 78 -8.88 -4.21 9.66
CA SER A 78 -7.60 -3.57 9.39
C SER A 78 -7.75 -2.27 8.61
N LYS A 79 -6.75 -1.41 8.71
CA LYS A 79 -6.58 -0.18 7.93
C LYS A 79 -5.26 -0.26 7.18
N LYS A 80 -5.20 0.26 5.95
CA LYS A 80 -3.97 0.37 5.18
C LYS A 80 -3.98 1.61 4.30
N LEU A 81 -2.86 2.31 4.30
CA LEU A 81 -2.57 3.41 3.40
C LEU A 81 -1.58 2.93 2.34
N PHE A 82 -1.91 3.14 1.08
CA PHE A 82 -1.01 2.89 -0.04
C PHE A 82 -0.61 4.20 -0.69
N LEU A 83 0.63 4.28 -1.14
CA LEU A 83 1.14 5.41 -1.92
C LEU A 83 1.24 5.00 -3.39
N ILE A 84 0.62 5.78 -4.27
CA ILE A 84 0.75 5.71 -5.72
C ILE A 84 1.69 6.82 -6.15
N GLN A 85 2.70 6.48 -6.94
CA GLN A 85 3.69 7.46 -7.41
C GLN A 85 3.86 7.45 -8.92
N GLY A 86 3.84 8.63 -9.52
CA GLY A 86 4.16 8.83 -10.92
C GLY A 86 3.17 8.17 -11.88
N ASP A 87 3.60 8.05 -13.13
CA ASP A 87 2.79 7.60 -14.27
C ASP A 87 2.92 6.09 -14.56
N ARG A 88 3.61 5.34 -13.71
CA ARG A 88 3.83 3.91 -13.92
C ARG A 88 2.66 3.06 -13.39
N PRO A 89 2.33 1.96 -14.09
CA PRO A 89 1.34 1.02 -13.57
C PRO A 89 1.83 0.40 -12.27
N GLN A 90 0.92 0.27 -11.29
CA GLN A 90 1.21 -0.24 -9.96
C GLN A 90 0.13 -1.22 -9.52
N LEU A 91 0.52 -2.29 -8.86
CA LEU A 91 -0.40 -3.25 -8.24
C LEU A 91 -0.19 -3.22 -6.73
N LEU A 92 -1.20 -2.72 -6.02
CA LEU A 92 -1.19 -2.59 -4.57
C LEU A 92 -1.84 -3.83 -3.96
N ASN A 93 -1.02 -4.74 -3.44
CA ASN A 93 -1.50 -6.02 -2.89
C ASN A 93 -1.87 -5.91 -1.41
N TRP A 94 -3.06 -6.43 -1.10
CA TRP A 94 -3.54 -6.69 0.27
C TRP A 94 -4.23 -8.05 0.36
N GLU A 95 -3.62 -9.06 -0.27
CA GLU A 95 -4.20 -10.40 -0.44
C GLU A 95 -4.61 -11.07 0.87
N ARG A 96 -3.92 -10.78 1.99
CA ARG A 96 -4.31 -11.30 3.32
C ARG A 96 -5.74 -10.94 3.73
N TYR A 97 -6.29 -9.86 3.18
CA TYR A 97 -7.69 -9.47 3.34
C TYR A 97 -8.45 -9.51 2.03
N GLY A 98 -7.98 -10.23 1.01
CA GLY A 98 -8.72 -10.46 -0.22
C GLY A 98 -8.82 -9.24 -1.16
N LEU A 99 -7.98 -8.21 -1.03
CA LEU A 99 -8.03 -7.03 -1.90
C LEU A 99 -6.73 -6.85 -2.68
N ARG A 100 -6.85 -6.51 -3.96
CA ARG A 100 -5.76 -5.97 -4.78
C ARG A 100 -6.27 -4.73 -5.51
N ILE A 101 -5.43 -3.71 -5.66
CA ILE A 101 -5.79 -2.47 -6.35
C ILE A 101 -4.82 -2.25 -7.49
N GLY A 102 -5.33 -2.31 -8.72
CA GLY A 102 -4.60 -2.00 -9.93
C GLY A 102 -4.70 -0.51 -10.26
N VAL A 103 -3.54 0.11 -10.47
CA VAL A 103 -3.39 1.47 -10.96
C VAL A 103 -2.79 1.38 -12.36
N SER A 104 -3.48 1.94 -13.35
CA SER A 104 -2.98 1.94 -14.72
C SER A 104 -1.88 2.97 -14.92
N GLY A 105 -0.99 2.73 -15.89
CA GLY A 105 -0.01 3.76 -16.28
C GLY A 105 -0.72 5.04 -16.76
N GLY A 106 -0.20 6.20 -16.36
CA GLY A 106 -0.78 7.50 -16.62
C GLY A 106 -2.03 7.83 -15.78
N SER A 107 -2.31 7.10 -14.70
CA SER A 107 -3.33 7.50 -13.70
C SER A 107 -2.95 8.77 -12.94
N LEU A 108 -1.65 9.11 -12.89
CA LEU A 108 -1.08 10.35 -12.37
C LEU A 108 -0.02 10.87 -13.35
N SER A 109 0.35 12.14 -13.23
CA SER A 109 1.56 12.65 -13.89
C SER A 109 2.83 12.10 -13.21
N SER A 110 3.96 12.15 -13.92
CA SER A 110 5.23 11.54 -13.49
C SER A 110 5.79 12.09 -12.16
N THR A 111 5.39 13.30 -11.76
CA THR A 111 5.84 13.95 -10.52
C THR A 111 4.82 13.90 -9.39
N GLU A 112 3.59 13.45 -9.68
CA GLU A 112 2.52 13.44 -8.71
C GLU A 112 2.49 12.16 -7.88
N THR A 113 1.93 12.30 -6.68
CA THR A 113 1.57 11.18 -5.82
C THR A 113 0.09 11.27 -5.45
N ALA A 114 -0.48 10.12 -5.14
CA ALA A 114 -1.79 10.00 -4.54
C ALA A 114 -1.76 8.90 -3.49
N GLU A 115 -2.67 9.00 -2.53
CA GLU A 115 -2.80 8.00 -1.48
C GLU A 115 -4.09 7.24 -1.67
N VAL A 116 -4.08 5.95 -1.37
CA VAL A 116 -5.28 5.12 -1.29
C VAL A 116 -5.40 4.58 0.12
N ALA A 117 -6.36 5.12 0.86
CA ALA A 117 -6.77 4.63 2.15
C ALA A 117 -7.79 3.51 1.97
N VAL A 118 -7.57 2.40 2.66
CA VAL A 118 -8.46 1.24 2.65
C VAL A 118 -8.73 0.78 4.06
N VAL A 119 -9.99 0.52 4.38
CA VAL A 119 -10.40 -0.10 5.63
C VAL A 119 -11.18 -1.38 5.30
N ALA A 120 -10.69 -2.52 5.81
CA ALA A 120 -11.38 -3.80 5.70
C ALA A 120 -12.37 -3.93 6.87
N LEU A 121 -13.63 -4.19 6.54
CA LEU A 121 -14.75 -4.28 7.48
C LEU A 121 -15.22 -5.74 7.59
N VAL A 122 -15.39 -6.20 8.82
CA VAL A 122 -15.93 -7.54 9.14
C VAL A 122 -17.34 -7.49 9.71
N GLY A 123 -17.87 -6.29 9.96
CA GLY A 123 -19.23 -6.08 10.42
C GLY A 123 -19.60 -4.60 10.40
N GLY A 124 -20.90 -4.33 10.53
CA GLY A 124 -21.48 -3.00 10.62
C GLY A 124 -22.96 -3.04 10.26
N GLU A 125 -23.64 -1.90 10.36
CA GLU A 125 -25.05 -1.80 9.94
C GLU A 125 -25.18 -1.77 8.41
N PHE A 126 -24.98 -2.93 7.78
CA PHE A 126 -25.05 -3.08 6.32
C PHE A 126 -26.44 -3.55 5.89
N VAL A 127 -27.03 -2.84 4.93
CA VAL A 127 -28.25 -3.26 4.26
C VAL A 127 -27.93 -3.57 2.80
N PHE A 128 -27.95 -4.86 2.48
CA PHE A 128 -27.71 -5.34 1.12
C PHE A 128 -29.02 -5.43 0.30
N PRO A 129 -28.93 -5.36 -1.04
CA PRO A 129 -30.08 -5.56 -1.92
C PRO A 129 -30.81 -6.88 -1.64
N LYS A 130 -32.14 -6.88 -1.82
CA LYS A 130 -32.96 -8.08 -1.59
C LYS A 130 -32.50 -9.24 -2.48
N LYS A 131 -32.62 -10.47 -1.98
CA LYS A 131 -32.25 -11.72 -2.67
C LYS A 131 -30.75 -11.79 -3.04
N THR A 132 -29.90 -11.15 -2.24
CA THR A 132 -28.45 -11.24 -2.36
C THR A 132 -27.84 -11.81 -1.09
N VAL A 133 -26.65 -12.38 -1.21
CA VAL A 133 -25.83 -12.86 -0.10
C VAL A 133 -24.44 -12.28 -0.28
N LEU A 134 -23.86 -11.74 0.79
CA LEU A 134 -22.49 -11.27 0.80
C LEU A 134 -21.53 -12.46 0.73
N VAL A 135 -20.58 -12.42 -0.21
CA VAL A 135 -19.63 -13.52 -0.46
C VAL A 135 -18.17 -13.06 -0.43
N SER A 136 -17.91 -11.84 0.03
CA SER A 136 -16.59 -11.23 0.18
C SER A 136 -16.52 -10.43 1.48
N ALA A 137 -15.33 -9.95 1.84
CA ALA A 137 -15.23 -8.87 2.81
C ALA A 137 -15.80 -7.56 2.23
N VAL A 138 -16.07 -6.60 3.11
CA VAL A 138 -16.50 -5.24 2.73
C VAL A 138 -15.31 -4.30 2.93
N TYR A 139 -15.10 -3.36 2.00
CA TYR A 139 -14.02 -2.38 2.09
C TYR A 139 -14.58 -0.97 1.95
N ALA A 140 -14.11 -0.07 2.80
CA ALA A 140 -14.17 1.35 2.52
C ALA A 140 -12.86 1.75 1.84
N VAL A 141 -12.95 2.51 0.75
CA VAL A 141 -11.80 2.95 -0.05
C VAL A 141 -11.92 4.45 -0.30
N SER A 142 -10.87 5.20 -0.04
CA SER A 142 -10.75 6.60 -0.44
C SER A 142 -9.40 6.85 -1.09
N VAL A 143 -9.41 7.71 -2.11
CA VAL A 143 -8.20 8.19 -2.78
C VAL A 143 -7.99 9.64 -2.40
N SER A 144 -6.80 10.10 -2.03
CA SER A 144 -6.59 11.49 -1.58
C SER A 144 -6.95 12.54 -2.64
N ARG A 145 -6.95 12.17 -3.93
CA ARG A 145 -7.29 13.03 -5.05
C ARG A 145 -7.86 12.24 -6.25
N PRO A 146 -8.55 12.90 -7.19
CA PRO A 146 -8.98 12.26 -8.44
C PRO A 146 -7.79 11.74 -9.25
N LEU A 147 -7.97 10.59 -9.91
CA LEU A 147 -6.99 10.02 -10.83
C LEU A 147 -7.45 10.23 -12.27
N LEU A 148 -6.49 10.32 -13.20
CA LEU A 148 -6.77 10.47 -14.64
C LEU A 148 -7.41 9.23 -15.27
N LYS A 149 -7.29 8.06 -14.60
CA LYS A 149 -7.89 6.80 -15.01
C LYS A 149 -8.47 6.09 -13.79
N ALA A 150 -9.54 5.34 -14.00
CA ALA A 150 -10.19 4.55 -12.97
C ALA A 150 -9.22 3.59 -12.25
N LEU A 151 -9.43 3.40 -10.95
CA LEU A 151 -8.78 2.34 -10.18
C LEU A 151 -9.46 1.01 -10.47
N ARG A 152 -8.66 -0.04 -10.66
CA ARG A 152 -9.18 -1.41 -10.75
C ARG A 152 -9.16 -2.04 -9.36
N LEU A 153 -10.32 -2.27 -8.77
CA LEU A 153 -10.45 -3.02 -7.53
C LEU A 153 -10.62 -4.50 -7.87
N GLU A 154 -9.77 -5.36 -7.31
CA GLU A 154 -9.90 -6.81 -7.39
C GLU A 154 -10.22 -7.37 -6.00
N ILE A 155 -11.42 -7.91 -5.85
CA ILE A 155 -11.95 -8.39 -4.56
C ILE A 155 -12.11 -9.90 -4.61
N GLN A 156 -11.57 -10.57 -3.59
CA GLN A 156 -11.69 -12.00 -3.41
C GLN A 156 -13.10 -12.36 -2.93
N HIS A 157 -13.64 -13.45 -3.46
CA HIS A 157 -14.92 -14.03 -3.04
C HIS A 157 -14.77 -15.51 -2.68
N CYS A 158 -15.70 -16.02 -1.87
CA CYS A 158 -15.74 -17.43 -1.47
C CYS A 158 -16.63 -18.32 -2.36
N VAL A 159 -17.18 -17.79 -3.45
CA VAL A 159 -17.99 -18.57 -4.39
C VAL A 159 -17.13 -19.46 -5.27
N ASP A 160 -17.42 -20.76 -5.29
CA ASP A 160 -16.82 -21.71 -6.21
C ASP A 160 -17.51 -21.63 -7.59
N LEU A 161 -16.81 -20.98 -8.52
CA LEU A 161 -17.28 -20.82 -9.91
C LEU A 161 -16.98 -22.03 -10.80
N SER A 162 -16.30 -23.06 -10.29
CA SER A 162 -16.00 -24.27 -11.07
C SER A 162 -17.20 -25.24 -11.17
N ARG A 163 -18.20 -25.10 -10.29
CA ARG A 163 -19.32 -26.04 -10.15
C ARG A 163 -20.59 -25.61 -10.89
N GLY A 164 -20.46 -24.88 -11.99
CA GLY A 164 -21.59 -24.44 -12.82
C GLY A 164 -22.36 -23.22 -12.28
N VAL A 165 -21.84 -22.54 -11.26
CA VAL A 165 -22.36 -21.23 -10.84
C VAL A 165 -22.02 -20.22 -11.93
N LYS A 166 -23.04 -19.65 -12.57
CA LYS A 166 -22.83 -18.65 -13.64
C LYS A 166 -22.30 -17.36 -13.03
N THR A 167 -21.16 -16.89 -13.54
CA THR A 167 -20.52 -15.61 -13.18
C THR A 167 -21.50 -14.42 -13.18
N LYS A 168 -22.55 -14.47 -14.02
CA LYS A 168 -23.64 -13.49 -14.10
C LYS A 168 -24.43 -13.26 -12.80
N TYR A 169 -24.32 -14.15 -11.81
CA TYR A 169 -24.99 -14.01 -10.52
C TYR A 169 -24.15 -13.23 -9.50
N LEU A 170 -22.85 -13.08 -9.74
CA LEU A 170 -22.00 -12.24 -8.91
C LEU A 170 -22.11 -10.80 -9.40
N LYS A 171 -22.20 -9.89 -8.43
CA LYS A 171 -22.33 -8.46 -8.67
C LYS A 171 -21.58 -7.70 -7.60
N PHE A 172 -21.05 -6.54 -7.97
CA PHE A 172 -20.52 -5.59 -7.01
C PHE A 172 -21.67 -4.76 -6.43
N ALA A 173 -21.51 -4.34 -5.18
CA ALA A 173 -22.42 -3.40 -4.54
C ALA A 173 -21.61 -2.34 -3.79
N ILE A 174 -22.12 -1.11 -3.76
CA ILE A 174 -21.47 0.04 -3.15
C ILE A 174 -22.48 0.78 -2.27
N ALA A 175 -22.01 1.29 -1.13
CA ALA A 175 -22.70 2.26 -0.30
C ALA A 175 -21.83 3.54 -0.20
N PRO A 176 -22.43 4.74 -0.27
CA PRO A 176 -21.70 5.99 -0.09
C PRO A 176 -21.24 6.13 1.37
N VAL A 177 -20.03 6.65 1.57
CA VAL A 177 -19.41 6.91 2.88
C VAL A 177 -19.62 8.37 3.32
N SER A 178 -20.07 9.24 2.41
CA SER A 178 -20.11 10.70 2.56
C SER A 178 -21.19 11.24 3.51
N THR A 179 -22.07 10.40 4.04
CA THR A 179 -23.01 10.77 5.10
C THR A 179 -22.94 9.72 6.20
N ALA A 180 -22.75 10.15 7.45
CA ALA A 180 -22.89 9.31 8.64
C ALA A 180 -24.38 8.94 8.86
N SER A 181 -24.98 8.34 7.83
CA SER A 181 -26.36 7.90 7.81
C SER A 181 -26.34 6.39 7.86
N LEU A 182 -26.54 5.86 9.05
CA LEU A 182 -26.79 4.45 9.22
C LEU A 182 -28.26 4.13 8.87
N PRO A 183 -28.54 2.93 8.33
CA PRO A 183 -27.58 1.91 7.93
C PRO A 183 -26.89 2.23 6.59
N TYR A 184 -25.73 1.63 6.33
CA TYR A 184 -25.07 1.68 5.01
C TYR A 184 -25.89 0.88 3.99
N LYS A 185 -26.63 1.60 3.16
CA LYS A 185 -27.48 1.02 2.12
C LYS A 185 -26.65 0.75 0.87
N PHE A 186 -26.36 -0.53 0.64
CA PHE A 186 -25.66 -0.98 -0.55
C PHE A 186 -26.62 -1.03 -1.75
N SER A 187 -26.13 -0.55 -2.88
CA SER A 187 -26.79 -0.64 -4.18
C SER A 187 -25.91 -1.44 -5.14
N ILE A 188 -26.54 -2.25 -5.99
CA ILE A 188 -25.83 -2.99 -7.05
C ILE A 188 -25.26 -1.95 -8.03
N VAL A 189 -24.00 -2.13 -8.42
CA VAL A 189 -23.39 -1.36 -9.49
C VAL A 189 -23.23 -2.23 -10.73
N ASP A 190 -23.46 -1.62 -11.90
CA ASP A 190 -23.26 -2.29 -13.18
C ASP A 190 -21.76 -2.41 -13.51
N GLY A 191 -21.47 -3.40 -14.37
CA GLY A 191 -20.12 -3.76 -14.75
C GLY A 191 -19.45 -4.70 -13.75
N GLY A 192 -18.11 -4.71 -13.81
CA GLY A 192 -17.31 -5.70 -13.13
C GLY A 192 -17.23 -7.03 -13.89
N GLU A 193 -16.17 -7.77 -13.61
CA GLU A 193 -15.81 -8.98 -14.32
C GLU A 193 -15.53 -10.10 -13.33
N PHE A 194 -16.13 -11.26 -13.58
CA PHE A 194 -15.90 -12.50 -12.84
C PHE A 194 -15.57 -13.59 -13.86
N SER A 195 -14.53 -14.36 -13.59
CA SER A 195 -14.06 -15.43 -14.49
C SER A 195 -14.20 -16.79 -13.83
N GLU A 196 -14.55 -17.80 -14.61
CA GLU A 196 -14.63 -19.18 -14.13
C GLU A 196 -13.29 -19.65 -13.57
N GLY A 197 -13.34 -20.42 -12.48
CA GLY A 197 -12.16 -20.92 -11.78
C GLY A 197 -11.30 -19.85 -11.10
N LYS A 198 -11.71 -18.57 -11.10
CA LYS A 198 -11.03 -17.50 -10.36
C LYS A 198 -11.79 -17.21 -9.06
N TRP A 199 -11.05 -16.79 -8.05
CA TRP A 199 -11.60 -16.38 -6.75
C TRP A 199 -11.62 -14.87 -6.58
N TYR A 200 -11.26 -14.11 -7.62
CA TYR A 200 -11.31 -12.65 -7.63
C TYR A 200 -12.26 -12.18 -8.72
N GLY A 201 -13.14 -11.26 -8.34
CA GLY A 201 -13.82 -10.37 -9.27
C GLY A 201 -13.05 -9.07 -9.40
N SER A 202 -13.18 -8.39 -10.54
CA SER A 202 -12.58 -7.05 -10.74
C SER A 202 -13.60 -6.02 -11.17
N ILE A 203 -13.45 -4.76 -10.73
CA ILE A 203 -14.28 -3.64 -11.16
C ILE A 203 -13.44 -2.37 -11.26
N ASN A 204 -13.68 -1.57 -12.31
CA ASN A 204 -13.06 -0.25 -12.45
C ASN A 204 -13.94 0.80 -11.80
N ARG A 205 -13.35 1.67 -10.98
CA ARG A 205 -14.05 2.76 -10.28
C ARG A 205 -13.32 4.08 -10.48
N GLU A 206 -14.07 5.04 -10.99
CA GLU A 206 -13.71 6.45 -10.96
C GLU A 206 -14.09 6.99 -9.58
N LYS A 207 -13.26 7.89 -9.05
CA LYS A 207 -13.59 8.60 -7.81
C LYS A 207 -14.48 9.79 -8.14
#